data_AF-A0A956ZEH4-F1
#
_entry.id   AF-A0A956ZEH4-F1
#
_cell.length_a   1.000
_cell.length_b   1.000
_cell.length_c   1.000
_cell.angle_alpha   90.00
_cell.angle_beta   90.00
_cell.angle_gamma   90.00
#
_symmetry.space_group_name_H-M   'P 1'
#
loop_
_entity.id
_entity.type
_entity.pdbx_description
1 polymer ?
#
loop_
_entity_poly.entity_id
_entity_poly.type
_entity_poly.pdbx_seq_one_letter_code
_entity_poly.pdbx_strand_id
1 'polypeptide(L)'
;MTIPDGPPYQFALQVYRTGEKSVELQALCQVAPGRVIREYLAGVGETQEEAVMDSQTNFIACVFHVWVSALLGKPNQYADDFTWQIHGKERRATVGFASGRGYIELTGEPEWQEAWHAAVRQQPLTEDLHWASLCYVQRDGVTLACDASIDNEPCVPVIEQMLKFNWPSRKEMYSVRQFMIIQP
;
A
#
# COMPACT_ATOMS: atom_id res chain seq x y z
N MET A 1 28.60 -8.78 -1.97
CA MET A 1 27.22 -8.68 -2.48
C MET A 1 27.05 -7.27 -3.00
N THR A 2 27.24 -7.08 -4.30
CA THR A 2 27.14 -5.78 -4.97
C THR A 2 25.65 -5.47 -5.16
N ILE A 3 25.18 -4.39 -4.54
CA ILE A 3 23.88 -3.80 -4.87
C ILE A 3 24.04 -3.30 -6.31
N PRO A 4 23.19 -3.74 -7.27
CA PRO A 4 23.28 -3.24 -8.64
C PRO A 4 23.18 -1.71 -8.64
N ASP A 5 23.86 -1.05 -9.59
CA ASP A 5 23.72 0.38 -9.87
C ASP A 5 22.29 0.67 -10.37
N GLY A 6 21.33 0.65 -9.45
CA GLY A 6 19.99 1.19 -9.64
C GLY A 6 20.03 2.72 -9.58
N PRO A 7 19.00 3.41 -10.09
CA PRO A 7 18.89 4.85 -9.91
C PRO A 7 18.97 5.17 -8.40
N PRO A 8 19.61 6.28 -7.99
CA PRO A 8 19.64 6.66 -6.59
C PRO A 8 18.23 7.03 -6.15
N TYR A 9 17.51 6.05 -5.58
CA TYR A 9 16.20 6.27 -4.99
C TYR A 9 16.34 7.32 -3.87
N GLN A 10 15.56 8.38 -3.96
CA GLN A 10 15.50 9.39 -2.91
C GLN A 10 14.26 9.16 -2.07
N PHE A 11 14.46 9.01 -0.76
CA PHE A 11 13.41 8.79 0.21
C PHE A 11 13.21 10.03 1.07
N ALA A 12 11.97 10.44 1.28
CA ALA A 12 11.63 11.50 2.21
C ALA A 12 10.34 11.17 2.97
N LEU A 13 10.29 11.59 4.24
CA LEU A 13 9.10 11.53 5.07
C LEU A 13 8.71 12.95 5.46
N GLN A 14 7.45 13.31 5.27
CA GLN A 14 6.89 14.59 5.72
C GLN A 14 5.70 14.30 6.61
N VAL A 15 5.57 15.02 7.73
CA VAL A 15 4.44 14.83 8.65
C VAL A 15 3.62 16.10 8.71
N TYR A 16 2.32 15.97 8.48
CA TYR A 16 1.34 17.04 8.56
C TYR A 16 0.44 16.83 9.78
N ARG A 17 0.24 17.88 10.57
CA ARG A 17 -0.74 17.85 11.66
C ARG A 17 -2.14 17.90 11.06
N THR A 18 -2.98 16.94 11.43
CA THR A 18 -4.39 16.88 10.99
C THR A 18 -5.36 17.16 12.14
N GLY A 19 -4.87 17.14 13.38
CA GLY A 19 -5.60 17.49 14.59
C GLY A 19 -4.65 17.52 15.81
N GLU A 20 -5.20 17.74 17.01
CA GLU A 20 -4.39 17.73 18.25
C GLU A 20 -3.81 16.34 18.56
N LYS A 21 -4.51 15.29 18.14
CA LYS A 21 -4.23 13.88 18.43
C LYS A 21 -4.05 13.03 17.17
N SER A 22 -3.87 13.67 16.02
CA SER A 22 -3.76 13.00 14.74
C SER A 22 -2.79 13.71 13.79
N VAL A 23 -2.08 12.90 13.01
CA VAL A 23 -1.17 13.36 11.96
C VAL A 23 -1.37 12.53 10.70
N GLU A 24 -0.87 13.03 9.59
CA GLU A 24 -0.69 12.29 8.35
C GLU A 24 0.79 12.32 7.97
N LEU A 25 1.38 11.13 7.81
CA LEU A 25 2.71 10.97 7.26
C LEU A 25 2.61 10.75 5.75
N GLN A 26 3.30 11.58 4.99
CA GLN A 26 3.55 11.39 3.57
C GLN A 26 4.93 10.78 3.37
N ALA A 27 4.95 9.55 2.84
CA ALA A 27 6.17 8.88 2.42
C ALA A 27 6.38 9.08 0.92
N LEU A 28 7.57 9.55 0.55
CA LEU A 28 7.97 9.82 -0.83
C LEU A 28 9.15 8.93 -1.22
N CYS A 29 9.07 8.31 -2.39
CA CYS A 29 10.19 7.63 -3.03
C CYS A 29 10.31 8.05 -4.49
N GLN A 30 11.37 8.77 -4.85
CA GLN A 30 11.66 9.09 -6.25
C GLN A 30 12.29 7.87 -6.93
N VAL A 31 11.59 7.31 -7.92
CA VAL A 31 12.02 6.13 -8.68
C VAL A 31 12.60 6.47 -10.05
N ALA A 32 12.23 7.62 -10.61
CA ALA A 32 12.82 8.21 -11.81
C ALA A 32 12.57 9.74 -11.84
N PRO A 33 13.18 10.52 -12.75
CA PRO A 33 12.82 11.92 -12.93
C PRO A 33 11.31 12.08 -13.17
N GLY A 34 10.64 12.86 -12.30
CA GLY A 34 9.18 13.06 -12.37
C GLY A 34 8.32 11.88 -11.90
N ARG A 35 8.90 10.72 -11.58
CA ARG A 35 8.18 9.55 -11.05
C ARG A 35 8.47 9.40 -9.56
N VAL A 36 7.48 9.72 -8.73
CA VAL A 36 7.58 9.66 -7.27
C VAL A 36 6.43 8.84 -6.71
N ILE A 37 6.73 7.76 -6.00
CA ILE A 37 5.75 7.04 -5.18
C ILE A 37 5.35 7.94 -4.02
N ARG A 38 4.05 8.11 -3.77
CA ARG A 38 3.52 8.92 -2.69
C ARG A 38 2.47 8.15 -1.90
N GLU A 39 2.80 7.82 -0.66
CA GLU A 39 1.89 7.12 0.25
C GLU A 39 1.54 8.00 1.45
N TYR A 40 0.27 7.92 1.87
CA TYR A 40 -0.27 8.67 3.00
C TYR A 40 -0.73 7.73 4.11
N LEU A 41 -0.15 7.92 5.29
CA LEU A 41 -0.33 7.04 6.44
C LEU A 41 -0.79 7.87 7.64
N ALA A 42 -2.02 7.63 8.08
CA ALA A 42 -2.54 8.26 9.29
C ALA A 42 -1.83 7.73 10.53
N GLY A 43 -1.65 8.61 11.52
CA GLY A 43 -1.26 8.26 12.87
C GLY A 43 -2.14 8.94 13.91
N VAL A 44 -2.39 8.27 15.02
CA VAL A 44 -3.20 8.75 16.14
C VAL A 44 -2.50 8.49 17.48
N GLY A 45 -2.73 9.34 18.48
CA GLY A 45 -2.13 9.20 19.80
C GLY A 45 -2.75 10.15 20.82
N GLU A 46 -2.46 9.97 22.11
CA GLU A 46 -2.89 10.91 23.15
C GLU A 46 -2.06 12.19 23.12
N THR A 47 -0.83 12.09 22.61
CA THR A 47 0.06 13.22 22.30
C THR A 47 0.36 13.29 20.80
N GLN A 48 0.90 14.43 20.37
CA GLN A 48 1.31 14.59 18.98
C GLN A 48 2.51 13.69 18.63
N GLU A 49 3.45 13.54 19.56
CA GLU A 49 4.60 12.65 19.43
C GLU A 49 4.15 11.19 19.23
N GLU A 50 3.18 10.73 20.01
CA GLU A 50 2.58 9.41 19.84
C GLU A 50 1.90 9.25 18.48
N ALA A 51 1.16 10.26 18.01
CA ALA A 51 0.55 10.22 16.68
C ALA A 51 1.61 10.13 15.56
N VAL A 52 2.74 10.83 15.70
CA VAL A 52 3.88 10.72 14.77
C VAL A 52 4.45 9.31 14.78
N MET A 53 4.75 8.77 15.97
CA MET A 53 5.28 7.40 16.10
C MET A 53 4.32 6.37 15.49
N ASP A 54 3.02 6.51 15.76
CA ASP A 54 2.00 5.62 15.20
C ASP A 54 1.96 5.68 13.66
N SER A 55 2.06 6.87 13.06
CA SER A 55 2.12 7.03 11.58
C SER A 55 3.37 6.37 10.98
N GLN A 56 4.51 6.43 11.66
CA GLN A 56 5.76 5.79 11.23
C GLN A 56 5.67 4.27 11.33
N THR A 57 5.12 3.75 12.44
CA THR A 57 4.82 2.32 12.58
C THR A 57 3.88 1.86 11.48
N ASN A 58 2.88 2.68 11.12
CA ASN A 58 1.99 2.40 10.00
C ASN A 58 2.76 2.27 8.67
N PHE A 59 3.63 3.23 8.36
CA PHE A 59 4.46 3.21 7.16
C PHE A 59 5.35 1.96 7.09
N ILE A 60 5.98 1.59 8.21
CA ILE A 60 6.82 0.39 8.29
C ILE A 60 6.00 -0.87 8.00
N ALA A 61 4.83 -0.99 8.63
CA ALA A 61 3.95 -2.14 8.51
C ALA A 61 3.28 -2.25 7.13
N CYS A 62 3.03 -1.15 6.43
CA CYS A 62 2.23 -1.16 5.20
C CYS A 62 3.06 -1.05 3.91
N VAL A 63 4.16 -0.28 3.91
CA VAL A 63 4.79 0.20 2.67
C VAL A 63 6.30 -0.05 2.65
N PHE A 64 6.99 0.24 3.75
CA PHE A 64 8.46 0.28 3.76
C PHE A 64 9.12 -1.04 3.35
N HIS A 65 8.57 -2.16 3.82
CA HIS A 65 9.11 -3.49 3.51
C HIS A 65 9.04 -3.81 2.00
N VAL A 66 7.98 -3.37 1.31
CA VAL A 66 7.85 -3.50 -0.15
C VAL A 66 8.89 -2.65 -0.87
N TRP A 67 9.10 -1.40 -0.44
CA TRP A 67 10.13 -0.53 -1.03
C TRP A 67 11.52 -1.14 -0.90
N VAL A 68 11.85 -1.66 0.28
CA VAL A 68 13.15 -2.32 0.52
C VAL A 68 13.30 -3.57 -0.35
N SER A 69 12.25 -4.37 -0.53
CA SER A 69 12.31 -5.58 -1.34
C SER A 69 12.36 -5.32 -2.84
N ALA A 70 11.42 -4.56 -3.40
CA ALA A 70 11.38 -4.30 -4.83
C ALA A 70 12.50 -3.36 -5.29
N LEU A 71 12.73 -2.24 -4.59
CA LEU A 71 13.61 -1.19 -5.09
C LEU A 71 15.07 -1.43 -4.72
N LEU A 72 15.33 -1.94 -3.51
CA LEU A 72 16.70 -2.15 -3.02
C LEU A 72 17.18 -3.61 -3.16
N GLY A 73 16.33 -4.50 -3.70
CA GLY A 73 16.66 -5.91 -3.90
C GLY A 73 16.93 -6.67 -2.59
N LYS A 74 16.30 -6.25 -1.48
CA LYS A 74 16.47 -6.87 -0.16
C LYS A 74 15.19 -7.62 0.24
N PRO A 75 15.14 -8.95 0.08
CA PRO A 75 13.96 -9.73 0.44
C PRO A 75 13.50 -9.46 1.87
N ASN A 76 12.19 -9.46 2.08
CA ASN A 76 11.57 -9.21 3.37
C ASN A 76 10.46 -10.24 3.59
N GLN A 77 10.42 -10.84 4.78
CA GLN A 77 9.43 -11.88 5.12
C GLN A 77 7.97 -11.40 5.14
N TYR A 78 7.73 -10.09 5.05
CA TYR A 78 6.40 -9.48 5.00
C TYR A 78 6.00 -9.04 3.58
N ALA A 79 6.74 -9.45 2.56
CA ALA A 79 6.39 -9.28 1.16
C ALA A 79 6.67 -10.55 0.37
N ASP A 80 5.78 -10.87 -0.55
CA ASP A 80 5.95 -11.95 -1.51
C ASP A 80 6.30 -11.41 -2.89
N ASP A 81 7.11 -12.16 -3.63
CA ASP A 81 7.41 -11.91 -5.03
C ASP A 81 6.58 -12.85 -5.90
N PHE A 82 5.84 -12.27 -6.85
CA PHE A 82 5.06 -12.98 -7.84
C PHE A 82 5.60 -12.71 -9.25
N THR A 83 5.46 -13.71 -10.10
CA THR A 83 5.64 -13.57 -11.55
C THR A 83 4.26 -13.45 -12.19
N TRP A 84 3.91 -12.25 -12.67
CA TRP A 84 2.61 -11.96 -13.27
C TRP A 84 2.72 -11.86 -14.79
N GLN A 85 1.66 -12.33 -15.48
CA GLN A 85 1.46 -12.05 -16.89
C GLN A 85 0.56 -10.82 -17.02
N ILE A 86 1.10 -9.70 -17.47
CA ILE A 86 0.39 -8.44 -17.68
C ILE A 86 0.52 -8.06 -19.14
N HIS A 87 -0.60 -7.98 -19.86
CA HIS A 87 -0.65 -7.65 -21.30
C HIS A 87 0.32 -8.49 -22.17
N GLY A 88 0.47 -9.77 -21.82
CA GLY A 88 1.34 -10.72 -22.53
C GLY A 88 2.83 -10.61 -22.20
N LYS A 89 3.21 -9.82 -21.18
CA LYS A 89 4.57 -9.75 -20.67
C LYS A 89 4.67 -10.32 -19.27
N GLU A 90 5.73 -11.07 -19.04
CA GLU A 90 6.12 -11.50 -17.71
C GLU A 90 6.70 -10.33 -16.94
N ARG A 91 6.17 -10.08 -15.74
CA ARG A 91 6.57 -8.99 -14.86
C ARG A 91 6.69 -9.46 -13.43
N ARG A 92 7.68 -8.95 -12.69
CA ARG A 92 7.80 -9.20 -11.25
C ARG A 92 6.92 -8.25 -10.47
N ALA A 93 6.10 -8.77 -9.57
CA ALA A 93 5.34 -7.98 -8.61
C ALA A 93 5.79 -8.33 -7.19
N THR A 94 6.25 -7.33 -6.44
CA THR A 94 6.51 -7.47 -5.00
C THR A 94 5.29 -6.92 -4.26
N VAL A 95 4.61 -7.78 -3.51
CA VAL A 95 3.34 -7.47 -2.85
C VAL A 95 3.53 -7.58 -1.34
N GLY A 96 3.27 -6.50 -0.62
CA GLY A 96 3.30 -6.50 0.84
C GLY A 96 2.12 -7.28 1.41
N PHE A 97 2.30 -7.86 2.59
CA PHE A 97 1.19 -8.51 3.29
C PHE A 97 0.10 -7.49 3.60
N ALA A 98 -1.15 -7.95 3.59
CA ALA A 98 -2.27 -7.11 4.00
C ALA A 98 -2.07 -6.71 5.46
N SER A 99 -2.03 -5.40 5.70
CA SER A 99 -1.92 -4.83 7.03
C SER A 99 -3.31 -4.41 7.50
N GLY A 100 -3.59 -4.62 8.79
CA GLY A 100 -4.84 -4.19 9.39
C GLY A 100 -4.64 -3.42 10.68
N ARG A 101 -5.54 -2.46 10.96
CA ARG A 101 -5.66 -1.78 12.26
C ARG A 101 -7.05 -2.02 12.84
N GLY A 102 -7.10 -2.24 14.16
CA GLY A 102 -8.30 -2.64 14.92
C GLY A 102 -8.20 -4.07 15.47
N TYR A 103 -9.25 -4.56 16.16
CA TYR A 103 -9.35 -5.98 16.52
C TYR A 103 -9.47 -6.83 15.26
N ILE A 104 -8.33 -7.33 14.80
CA ILE A 104 -8.22 -8.08 13.56
C ILE A 104 -7.51 -9.39 13.83
N GLU A 105 -8.22 -10.48 13.61
CA GLU A 105 -7.62 -11.70 13.09
C GLU A 105 -7.89 -11.70 11.58
N LEU A 106 -6.85 -11.48 10.77
CA LEU A 106 -6.90 -11.82 9.34
C LEU A 106 -6.72 -13.33 9.26
N THR A 107 -7.79 -14.10 9.43
CA THR A 107 -7.73 -15.55 9.27
C THR A 107 -7.78 -15.92 7.79
N GLY A 108 -6.70 -16.46 7.25
CA GLY A 108 -6.60 -16.94 5.86
C GLY A 108 -6.32 -15.84 4.84
N GLU A 109 -6.08 -16.24 3.58
CA GLU A 109 -6.03 -15.33 2.44
C GLU A 109 -7.46 -14.95 2.05
N PRO A 110 -7.87 -13.70 2.25
CA PRO A 110 -9.24 -13.30 2.02
C PRO A 110 -9.51 -13.15 0.51
N GLU A 111 -10.70 -13.55 0.05
CA GLU A 111 -11.09 -13.54 -1.37
C GLU A 111 -10.89 -12.19 -2.08
N TRP A 112 -10.93 -11.07 -1.33
CA TRP A 112 -10.66 -9.74 -1.88
C TRP A 112 -9.23 -9.58 -2.39
N GLN A 113 -8.26 -10.30 -1.83
CA GLN A 113 -6.83 -10.12 -2.13
C GLN A 113 -6.50 -10.57 -3.55
N GLU A 114 -6.91 -11.77 -3.95
CA GLU A 114 -6.72 -12.24 -5.34
C GLU A 114 -7.49 -11.35 -6.32
N ALA A 115 -8.69 -10.90 -5.95
CA ALA A 115 -9.48 -10.03 -6.79
C ALA A 115 -8.84 -8.64 -6.98
N TRP A 116 -8.23 -8.09 -5.93
CA TRP A 116 -7.41 -6.88 -6.00
C TRP A 116 -6.23 -7.07 -6.94
N HIS A 117 -5.47 -8.17 -6.80
CA HIS A 117 -4.34 -8.46 -7.69
C HIS A 117 -4.79 -8.65 -9.15
N ALA A 118 -5.91 -9.33 -9.38
CA ALA A 118 -6.52 -9.46 -10.70
C ALA A 118 -6.93 -8.11 -11.29
N ALA A 119 -7.55 -7.24 -10.48
CA ALA A 119 -8.01 -5.93 -10.92
C ALA A 119 -6.85 -5.03 -11.36
N VAL A 120 -5.73 -5.03 -10.62
CA VAL A 120 -4.51 -4.30 -10.98
C VAL A 120 -3.91 -4.81 -12.29
N ARG A 121 -3.80 -6.14 -12.46
CA ARG A 121 -3.24 -6.77 -13.67
C ARG A 121 -4.04 -6.44 -14.94
N GLN A 122 -5.31 -6.10 -14.82
CA GLN A 122 -6.18 -5.73 -15.95
C GLN A 122 -6.05 -4.26 -16.35
N GLN A 123 -5.43 -3.40 -15.52
CA GLN A 123 -5.25 -1.99 -15.85
C GLN A 123 -4.24 -1.80 -16.99
N PRO A 124 -4.33 -0.73 -17.80
CA PRO A 124 -3.45 -0.49 -18.94
C PRO A 124 -2.05 -0.03 -18.49
N LEU A 125 -1.33 -0.91 -17.80
CA LEU A 125 0.03 -0.67 -17.31
C LEU A 125 1.03 -0.74 -18.47
N THR A 126 1.86 0.29 -18.59
CA THR A 126 3.03 0.30 -19.47
C THR A 126 4.12 -0.62 -18.93
N GLU A 127 5.23 -0.78 -19.65
CA GLU A 127 6.35 -1.62 -19.22
C GLU A 127 7.20 -0.98 -18.11
N ASP A 128 6.97 0.30 -17.80
CA ASP A 128 7.65 1.02 -16.74
C ASP A 128 7.29 0.47 -15.35
N LEU A 129 8.10 0.78 -14.34
CA LEU A 129 7.79 0.44 -12.95
C LEU A 129 6.49 1.12 -12.51
N HIS A 130 5.53 0.34 -12.01
CA HIS A 130 4.26 0.82 -11.46
C HIS A 130 4.15 0.49 -9.97
N TRP A 131 3.29 1.21 -9.26
CA TRP A 131 2.89 0.88 -7.89
C TRP A 131 1.38 0.98 -7.74
N ALA A 132 0.83 0.18 -6.84
CA ALA A 132 -0.58 0.18 -6.55
C ALA A 132 -0.84 0.07 -5.05
N SER A 133 -1.86 0.78 -4.59
CA SER A 133 -2.20 0.93 -3.17
C SER A 133 -3.68 0.72 -2.99
N LEU A 134 -4.06 -0.08 -1.98
CA LEU A 134 -5.45 -0.30 -1.56
C LEU A 134 -5.58 0.13 -0.10
N CYS A 135 -6.66 0.84 0.22
CA CYS A 135 -7.07 1.16 1.58
C CYS A 135 -8.59 1.01 1.71
N TYR A 136 -9.04 0.08 2.54
CA TYR A 136 -10.43 -0.06 2.95
C TYR A 136 -10.55 0.28 4.43
N VAL A 137 -11.57 1.06 4.81
CA VAL A 137 -11.85 1.43 6.20
C VAL A 137 -13.35 1.35 6.45
N GLN A 138 -13.74 0.75 7.57
CA GLN A 138 -15.10 0.78 8.09
C GLN A 138 -15.14 1.11 9.58
N ARG A 139 -16.34 1.44 10.06
CA ARG A 139 -16.71 1.49 11.48
C ARG A 139 -18.20 1.19 11.61
N ASP A 140 -18.59 0.45 12.64
CA ASP A 140 -19.99 0.06 12.87
C ASP A 140 -20.65 -0.63 11.66
N GLY A 141 -19.88 -1.42 10.91
CA GLY A 141 -20.32 -2.08 9.69
C GLY A 141 -20.55 -1.15 8.49
N VAL A 142 -20.23 0.14 8.61
CA VAL A 142 -20.37 1.14 7.55
C VAL A 142 -19.01 1.44 6.95
N THR A 143 -18.87 1.27 5.63
CA THR A 143 -17.68 1.70 4.89
C THR A 143 -17.49 3.20 5.04
N LEU A 144 -16.34 3.60 5.59
CA LEU A 144 -15.93 5.00 5.72
C LEU A 144 -15.09 5.44 4.50
N ALA A 145 -14.23 4.55 4.00
CA ALA A 145 -13.38 4.81 2.85
C ALA A 145 -13.05 3.51 2.10
N CYS A 146 -12.91 3.62 0.79
CA CYS A 146 -12.37 2.56 -0.07
C CYS A 146 -11.59 3.25 -1.18
N ASP A 147 -10.28 3.36 -1.00
CA ASP A 147 -9.38 4.03 -1.92
C ASP A 147 -8.50 2.98 -2.59
N ALA A 148 -8.34 3.10 -3.90
CA ALA A 148 -7.33 2.36 -4.63
C ALA A 148 -6.68 3.28 -5.66
N SER A 149 -5.36 3.22 -5.76
CA SER A 149 -4.60 4.05 -6.68
C SER A 149 -3.55 3.26 -7.43
N ILE A 150 -3.22 3.72 -8.63
CA ILE A 150 -2.08 3.26 -9.42
C ILE A 150 -1.29 4.49 -9.84
N ASP A 151 0.02 4.48 -9.65
CA ASP A 151 0.89 5.61 -9.97
C ASP A 151 0.47 6.95 -9.30
N ASN A 152 -0.08 6.86 -8.08
CA ASN A 152 -0.73 7.94 -7.30
C ASN A 152 -2.08 8.44 -7.82
N GLU A 153 -2.59 7.90 -8.93
CA GLU A 153 -3.89 8.29 -9.49
C GLU A 153 -4.99 7.35 -9.01
N PRO A 154 -6.16 7.86 -8.58
CA PRO A 154 -7.30 7.02 -8.21
C PRO A 154 -7.72 6.08 -9.35
N CYS A 155 -7.86 4.79 -9.03
CA CYS A 155 -8.26 3.78 -10.00
C CYS A 155 -9.73 3.39 -9.77
N VAL A 156 -10.65 4.17 -10.34
CA VAL A 156 -12.11 3.99 -10.17
C VAL A 156 -12.59 2.56 -10.44
N PRO A 157 -12.18 1.88 -11.54
CA PRO A 157 -12.63 0.51 -11.80
C PRO A 157 -12.27 -0.47 -10.67
N VAL A 158 -11.07 -0.30 -10.10
CA VAL A 158 -10.64 -1.12 -8.95
C VAL A 158 -11.45 -0.75 -7.72
N ILE A 159 -11.62 0.54 -7.42
CA ILE A 159 -12.41 1.00 -6.26
C ILE A 159 -13.83 0.41 -6.30
N GLU A 160 -14.49 0.49 -7.45
CA GLU A 160 -15.83 -0.08 -7.64
C GLU A 160 -15.87 -1.60 -7.46
N GLN A 161 -14.81 -2.31 -7.87
CA GLN A 161 -14.70 -3.74 -7.65
C GLN A 161 -14.49 -4.06 -6.16
N MET A 162 -13.63 -3.31 -5.47
CA MET A 162 -13.34 -3.49 -4.05
C MET A 162 -14.56 -3.19 -3.17
N LEU A 163 -15.40 -2.22 -3.55
CA LEU A 163 -16.65 -1.92 -2.87
C LEU A 163 -17.71 -3.02 -2.96
N LYS A 164 -17.60 -3.96 -3.92
CA LYS A 164 -18.53 -5.08 -4.07
C LYS A 164 -18.20 -6.27 -3.17
N PHE A 165 -17.02 -6.28 -2.54
CA PHE A 165 -16.65 -7.36 -1.62
C PHE A 165 -17.43 -7.28 -0.32
N ASN A 166 -17.76 -8.45 0.22
CA ASN A 166 -18.36 -8.59 1.55
C ASN A 166 -17.27 -8.44 2.62
N TRP A 167 -16.80 -7.22 2.84
CA TRP A 167 -15.83 -6.92 3.88
C TRP A 167 -16.38 -7.36 5.25
N PRO A 168 -15.56 -7.96 6.13
CA PRO A 168 -16.06 -8.49 7.40
C PRO A 168 -16.65 -7.37 8.25
N SER A 169 -17.96 -7.29 8.45
CA SER A 169 -18.57 -6.21 9.25
C SER A 169 -18.08 -6.24 10.71
N ARG A 170 -17.54 -5.12 11.20
CA ARG A 170 -17.06 -4.97 12.58
C ARG A 170 -17.72 -3.77 13.25
N LYS A 171 -18.01 -3.91 14.55
CA LYS A 171 -18.46 -2.80 15.39
C LYS A 171 -17.33 -1.77 15.58
N GLU A 172 -16.15 -2.26 15.87
CA GLU A 172 -14.95 -1.43 15.98
C GLU A 172 -14.43 -1.00 14.61
N MET A 173 -13.49 -0.05 14.61
CA MET A 173 -12.79 0.33 13.39
C MET A 173 -12.04 -0.86 12.81
N TYR A 174 -12.25 -1.11 11.53
CA TYR A 174 -11.51 -2.10 10.76
C TYR A 174 -10.93 -1.40 9.54
N SER A 175 -9.62 -1.51 9.37
CA SER A 175 -8.96 -1.06 8.14
C SER A 175 -8.10 -2.16 7.56
N VAL A 176 -8.04 -2.21 6.23
CA VAL A 176 -7.11 -3.05 5.47
C VAL A 176 -6.32 -2.16 4.52
N ARG A 177 -5.00 -2.37 4.47
CA ARG A 177 -4.14 -1.77 3.47
C ARG A 177 -3.23 -2.81 2.83
N GLN A 178 -3.04 -2.69 1.52
CA GLN A 178 -2.04 -3.46 0.79
C GLN A 178 -1.36 -2.56 -0.24
N PHE A 179 -0.03 -2.66 -0.31
CA PHE A 179 0.80 -1.93 -1.26
C PHE A 179 1.61 -2.92 -2.09
N MET A 180 1.84 -2.60 -3.37
CA MET A 180 2.65 -3.41 -4.26
C MET A 180 3.46 -2.56 -5.24
N ILE A 181 4.59 -3.12 -5.70
CA ILE A 181 5.39 -2.58 -6.80
C ILE A 181 5.46 -3.63 -7.90
N ILE A 182 5.22 -3.19 -9.14
CA ILE A 182 5.30 -4.00 -10.35
C ILE A 182 6.51 -3.50 -11.14
N GLN A 183 7.52 -4.35 -11.27
CA GLN A 183 8.75 -4.06 -11.97
C GLN A 183 8.64 -4.47 -13.45
N PRO A 184 9.40 -3.83 -14.35
CA PRO A 184 9.54 -4.26 -15.74
C PRO A 184 9.88 -5.75 -15.87
#